data_AF-A0AA97BEN3-F1
#
_entry.id   AF-A0AA97BEN3-F1
#
_cell.length_a   1.000
_cell.length_b   1.000
_cell.length_c   1.000
_cell.angle_alpha   90.00
_cell.angle_beta   90.00
_cell.angle_gamma   90.00
#
_symmetry.space_group_name_H-M   'P 1'
#
loop_
_entity.id
_entity.type
_entity.pdbx_description
1 polymer ?
#
loop_
_entity_poly.entity_id
_entity_poly.type
_entity_poly.pdbx_seq_one_letter_code
_entity_poly.pdbx_strand_id
1 'polypeptide(L)'
;MLTLPNQERLVKLSKFDNFPNLGISQEWGKHSWDVASQSPITSADVETASEQAIATLDESFFRVRFDRLTLAEKKYLRGMADLGAGPHRSGDIAASLARKVSTLAPLRSALIEKGMIYSPNHGDTAFTVPLFDEFMRRIMPGDDWRMG
;
A
#
# COMPACT_ATOMS: atom_id res chain seq x y z
N MET A 1 -14.32 -40.81 -13.22
CA MET A 1 -15.43 -39.84 -13.30
C MET A 1 -15.36 -38.97 -12.05
N LEU A 2 -14.59 -37.88 -12.10
CA LEU A 2 -14.43 -36.92 -11.01
C LEU A 2 -15.02 -35.61 -11.50
N THR A 3 -16.25 -35.32 -11.11
CA THR A 3 -16.89 -34.03 -11.34
C THR A 3 -16.61 -33.15 -10.14
N LEU A 4 -15.71 -32.17 -10.29
CA LEU A 4 -15.62 -31.00 -9.44
C LEU A 4 -16.28 -29.84 -10.19
N PRO A 5 -17.43 -29.30 -9.74
CA PRO A 5 -17.94 -28.03 -10.25
C PRO A 5 -17.18 -26.90 -9.54
N ASN A 6 -16.11 -26.43 -10.18
CA ASN A 6 -15.22 -25.42 -9.64
C ASN A 6 -15.65 -24.00 -10.05
N GLN A 7 -16.92 -23.65 -9.83
CA GLN A 7 -17.49 -22.38 -10.29
C GLN A 7 -18.16 -21.52 -9.19
N GLU A 8 -18.11 -21.94 -7.92
CA GLU A 8 -18.71 -21.19 -6.79
C GLU A 8 -17.72 -20.70 -5.72
N ARG A 9 -16.39 -20.75 -5.95
CA ARG A 9 -15.38 -20.38 -4.95
C ARG A 9 -14.78 -18.96 -5.07
N LEU A 10 -15.52 -18.01 -5.65
CA LEU A 10 -15.08 -16.61 -5.76
C LEU A 10 -16.11 -15.65 -5.17
N VAL A 11 -16.53 -15.88 -3.93
CA VAL A 11 -17.35 -14.91 -3.19
C VAL A 11 -16.51 -14.32 -2.06
N LYS A 12 -16.13 -13.05 -2.26
CA LYS A 12 -15.47 -12.09 -1.33
C LYS A 12 -13.95 -11.95 -1.37
N LEU A 13 -13.38 -11.84 -2.58
CA LEU A 13 -12.10 -11.15 -2.82
C LEU A 13 -12.29 -9.72 -3.36
N SER A 14 -13.41 -9.05 -3.06
CA SER A 14 -13.67 -7.68 -3.57
C SER A 14 -12.68 -6.61 -3.07
N LYS A 15 -11.89 -6.89 -2.02
CA LYS A 15 -10.76 -6.03 -1.63
C LYS A 15 -9.51 -6.24 -2.50
N PHE A 16 -9.44 -7.32 -3.28
CA PHE A 16 -8.25 -7.76 -4.03
C PHE A 16 -8.32 -7.49 -5.53
N ASP A 17 -9.52 -7.25 -6.08
CA ASP A 17 -9.72 -7.01 -7.51
C ASP A 17 -9.01 -5.76 -8.04
N ASN A 18 -8.44 -4.91 -7.16
CA ASN A 18 -7.68 -3.70 -7.50
C ASN A 18 -6.15 -3.83 -7.36
N PHE A 19 -5.59 -5.01 -7.08
CA PHE A 19 -4.15 -5.17 -6.88
C PHE A 19 -3.51 -6.10 -7.93
N PRO A 20 -2.98 -5.58 -9.05
CA PRO A 20 -2.47 -6.39 -10.16
C PRO A 20 -1.06 -6.95 -9.92
N ASN A 21 -0.71 -7.28 -8.67
CA ASN A 21 0.63 -7.76 -8.31
C ASN A 21 0.55 -9.17 -7.72
N LEU A 22 0.88 -10.18 -8.55
CA LEU A 22 0.83 -11.61 -8.27
C LEU A 22 1.50 -12.06 -6.96
N GLY A 23 2.41 -11.28 -6.36
CA GLY A 23 3.05 -11.62 -5.08
C GLY A 23 2.17 -11.45 -3.85
N ILE A 24 1.30 -10.42 -3.82
CA ILE A 24 0.50 -10.10 -2.62
C ILE A 24 -0.59 -11.14 -2.39
N SER A 25 -1.17 -11.66 -3.48
CA SER A 25 -2.16 -12.73 -3.40
C SER A 25 -1.58 -14.06 -2.88
N GLN A 26 -0.29 -14.33 -3.09
CA GLN A 26 0.32 -15.59 -2.65
C GLN A 26 0.65 -15.58 -1.15
N GLU A 27 1.17 -14.46 -0.62
CA GLU A 27 1.40 -14.31 0.82
C GLU A 27 0.09 -14.43 1.61
N TRP A 28 -0.98 -13.80 1.13
CA TRP A 28 -2.30 -13.92 1.73
C TRP A 28 -2.89 -15.33 1.64
N GLY A 29 -2.65 -16.04 0.54
CA GLY A 29 -3.03 -17.44 0.39
C GLY A 29 -2.32 -18.35 1.40
N LYS A 30 -1.02 -18.12 1.63
CA LYS A 30 -0.23 -18.84 2.63
C LYS A 30 -0.73 -18.58 4.06
N HIS A 31 -0.84 -17.31 4.47
CA HIS A 31 -1.30 -16.97 5.82
C HIS A 31 -2.72 -17.50 6.09
N SER A 32 -3.62 -17.46 5.10
CA SER A 32 -4.98 -18.00 5.24
C SER A 32 -4.99 -19.52 5.45
N TRP A 33 -4.04 -20.24 4.83
CA TRP A 33 -3.87 -21.67 5.03
C TRP A 33 -3.28 -22.01 6.40
N ASP A 34 -2.31 -21.22 6.87
CA ASP A 34 -1.64 -21.43 8.15
C ASP A 34 -2.57 -21.14 9.35
N VAL A 35 -3.50 -20.19 9.21
CA VAL A 35 -4.46 -19.82 10.26
C VAL A 35 -5.66 -20.77 10.33
N ALA A 36 -6.09 -21.33 9.19
CA ALA A 36 -7.30 -22.13 9.13
C ALA A 36 -7.15 -23.45 9.91
N SER A 37 -7.99 -23.61 10.93
CA SER A 37 -8.04 -24.83 11.75
C SER A 37 -8.84 -25.98 11.10
N GLN A 38 -9.66 -25.66 10.09
CA GLN A 38 -10.52 -26.61 9.39
C GLN A 38 -10.85 -26.15 7.97
N SER A 39 -11.36 -27.07 7.15
CA SER A 39 -11.86 -26.80 5.81
C SER A 39 -13.40 -26.81 5.81
N PRO A 40 -14.06 -25.85 5.13
CA PRO A 40 -13.49 -24.77 4.34
C PRO A 40 -12.95 -23.59 5.19
N ILE A 41 -11.97 -22.87 4.64
CA ILE A 41 -11.43 -21.62 5.23
C ILE A 41 -12.56 -20.62 5.41
N THR A 42 -12.68 -20.06 6.62
CA THR A 42 -13.73 -19.11 6.97
C THR A 42 -13.30 -17.67 6.72
N SER A 43 -14.24 -16.72 6.71
CA SER A 43 -13.90 -15.30 6.61
C SER A 43 -13.08 -14.79 7.80
N ALA A 44 -13.28 -15.36 8.98
CA ALA A 44 -12.51 -15.00 10.17
C ALA A 44 -11.03 -15.44 10.05
N ASP A 45 -10.78 -16.59 9.41
CA ASP A 45 -9.42 -17.06 9.13
C ASP A 45 -8.73 -16.11 8.14
N VAL A 46 -9.44 -15.64 7.12
CA VAL A 46 -8.93 -14.66 6.15
C VAL A 46 -8.66 -13.31 6.81
N GLU A 47 -9.54 -12.81 7.68
CA GLU A 47 -9.33 -11.57 8.43
C GLU A 47 -8.09 -11.65 9.34
N THR A 48 -7.94 -12.75 10.08
CA THR A 48 -6.77 -12.97 10.93
C THR A 48 -5.48 -13.09 10.11
N ALA A 49 -5.53 -13.82 9.00
CA ALA A 49 -4.42 -13.93 8.05
C ALA A 49 -4.07 -12.58 7.41
N SER A 50 -5.06 -11.71 7.20
CA SER A 50 -4.87 -10.34 6.70
C SER A 50 -3.91 -9.57 7.60
N GLU A 51 -4.22 -9.57 8.90
CA GLU A 51 -3.49 -8.81 9.91
C GLU A 51 -2.04 -9.31 10.02
N GLN A 52 -1.86 -10.64 10.02
CA GLN A 52 -0.54 -11.26 10.07
C GLN A 52 0.29 -10.98 8.81
N ALA A 53 -0.32 -11.04 7.63
CA ALA A 53 0.34 -10.74 6.36
C ALA A 53 0.77 -9.27 6.30
N ILE A 54 -0.10 -8.34 6.74
CA ILE A 54 0.24 -6.91 6.81
C ILE A 54 1.38 -6.67 7.80
N ALA A 55 1.35 -7.26 9.00
CA ALA A 55 2.44 -7.13 9.97
C ALA A 55 3.78 -7.63 9.42
N THR A 56 3.76 -8.77 8.72
CA THR A 56 4.96 -9.35 8.09
C THR A 56 5.49 -8.47 6.96
N LEU A 57 4.61 -7.89 6.15
CA LEU A 57 4.97 -6.94 5.09
C LEU A 57 5.52 -5.63 5.65
N ASP A 58 4.96 -5.13 6.74
CA ASP A 58 5.42 -3.95 7.47
C ASP A 58 6.88 -4.15 7.92
N GLU A 59 7.20 -5.29 8.55
CA GLU A 59 8.52 -5.59 9.11
C GLU A 59 9.60 -5.85 8.04
N SER A 60 9.23 -6.48 6.93
CA SER A 60 10.21 -6.91 5.92
C SER A 60 10.29 -5.97 4.72
N PHE A 61 9.20 -5.80 3.98
CA PHE A 61 9.22 -5.14 2.67
C PHE A 61 9.04 -3.63 2.77
N PHE A 62 8.09 -3.15 3.56
CA PHE A 62 7.83 -1.71 3.68
C PHE A 62 8.92 -1.00 4.46
N ARG A 63 9.35 -1.58 5.59
CA ARG A 63 10.41 -0.98 6.42
C ARG A 63 11.72 -0.82 5.65
N VAL A 64 12.17 -1.83 4.92
CA VAL A 64 13.42 -1.76 4.13
C VAL A 64 13.36 -0.66 3.06
N ARG A 65 12.22 -0.45 2.41
CA ARG A 65 12.04 0.64 1.44
C ARG A 65 12.00 2.00 2.14
N PHE A 66 11.26 2.09 3.24
CA PHE A 66 11.13 3.32 4.04
C PHE A 66 12.46 3.80 4.60
N ASP A 67 13.31 2.90 5.09
CA ASP A 67 14.60 3.24 5.70
C ASP A 67 15.59 3.85 4.69
N ARG A 68 15.41 3.59 3.38
CA ARG A 68 16.21 4.18 2.30
C ARG A 68 15.74 5.57 1.85
N LEU A 69 14.67 6.09 2.46
CA LEU A 69 14.13 7.40 2.15
C LEU A 69 14.73 8.48 3.06
N THR A 70 15.04 9.62 2.46
CA THR A 70 15.34 10.85 3.17
C THR A 70 14.11 11.35 3.92
N LEU A 71 14.32 12.24 4.90
CA LEU A 71 13.20 12.83 5.65
C LEU A 71 12.20 13.57 4.73
N ALA A 72 12.71 14.31 3.73
CA ALA A 72 11.85 15.02 2.78
C ALA A 72 10.98 14.05 1.96
N GLU A 73 11.55 12.94 1.49
CA GLU A 73 10.82 11.90 0.76
C GLU A 73 9.75 11.25 1.62
N LYS A 74 10.07 10.94 2.89
CA LYS A 74 9.10 10.41 3.87
C LYS A 74 7.93 11.38 4.08
N LYS A 75 8.21 12.68 4.25
CA LYS A 75 7.17 13.71 4.37
C LYS A 75 6.28 13.78 3.12
N TYR A 76 6.85 13.67 1.92
CA TYR A 76 6.07 13.65 0.68
C TYR A 76 5.13 12.45 0.61
N LEU A 77 5.63 11.24 0.88
CA LEU A 77 4.79 10.04 0.92
C LEU A 77 3.74 10.12 2.03
N ARG A 78 4.07 10.69 3.19
CA ARG A 78 3.10 10.88 4.28
C ARG A 78 2.02 11.89 3.91
N GLY A 79 2.38 12.95 3.20
CA GLY A 79 1.44 13.93 2.65
C GLY A 79 0.52 13.34 1.60
N MET A 80 1.00 12.40 0.78
CA MET A 80 0.13 11.60 -0.10
C MET A 80 -0.83 10.72 0.72
N ALA A 81 -0.32 9.97 1.69
CA ALA A 81 -1.13 9.08 2.52
C ALA A 81 -2.24 9.81 3.31
N ASP A 82 -2.02 11.10 3.59
CA ASP A 82 -2.99 11.97 4.27
C ASP A 82 -4.20 12.31 3.39
N LEU A 83 -4.01 12.37 2.08
CA LEU A 83 -5.08 12.67 1.11
C LEU A 83 -6.03 11.48 0.88
N GLY A 84 -5.72 10.32 1.46
CA GLY A 84 -6.51 9.09 1.32
C GLY A 84 -6.00 8.17 0.22
N ALA A 85 -6.83 7.21 -0.19
CA ALA A 85 -6.45 6.23 -1.21
C ALA A 85 -6.60 6.80 -2.62
N GLY A 86 -5.73 6.34 -3.54
CA GLY A 86 -5.83 6.61 -4.97
C GLY A 86 -4.75 7.55 -5.51
N PRO A 87 -4.80 7.87 -6.81
CA PRO A 87 -3.90 8.85 -7.40
C PRO A 87 -4.25 10.26 -6.93
N HIS A 88 -3.23 11.07 -6.63
CA HIS A 88 -3.37 12.46 -6.21
C HIS A 88 -2.74 13.40 -7.22
N ARG A 89 -3.35 14.58 -7.40
CA ARG A 89 -2.75 15.65 -8.20
C ARG A 89 -1.51 16.16 -7.47
N SER A 90 -0.47 16.47 -8.24
CA SER A 90 0.76 17.08 -7.69
C SER A 90 0.49 18.40 -6.95
N GLY A 91 -0.57 19.12 -7.34
CA GLY A 91 -1.05 20.32 -6.65
C GLY A 91 -1.58 20.04 -5.25
N ASP A 92 -2.38 19.00 -5.07
CA ASP A 92 -2.98 18.65 -3.78
C ASP A 92 -1.92 18.18 -2.79
N ILE A 93 -0.93 17.41 -3.26
CA ILE A 93 0.22 16.99 -2.45
C ILE A 93 1.05 18.22 -2.03
N ALA A 94 1.24 19.18 -2.95
CA ALA A 94 1.97 20.40 -2.63
C ALA A 94 1.23 21.27 -1.61
N ALA A 95 -0.09 21.35 -1.73
CA ALA A 95 -0.95 22.04 -0.78
C ALA A 95 -0.90 21.40 0.61
N SER A 96 -0.95 20.07 0.72
CA SER A 96 -0.87 19.37 2.02
C SER A 96 0.46 19.57 2.73
N LEU A 97 1.52 19.86 1.97
CA LEU A 97 2.86 20.17 2.49
C LEU A 97 3.13 21.67 2.66
N ALA A 98 2.18 22.55 2.30
CA ALA A 98 2.38 24.01 2.23
C ALA A 98 3.60 24.43 1.39
N ARG A 99 3.86 23.74 0.28
CA ARG A 99 4.99 24.02 -0.64
C ARG A 99 4.51 24.28 -2.06
N LYS A 100 5.36 24.90 -2.88
CA LYS A 100 5.07 25.09 -4.31
C LYS A 100 5.33 23.78 -5.06
N VAL A 101 4.46 23.42 -6.00
CA VAL A 101 4.61 22.22 -6.85
C VAL A 101 6.00 22.14 -7.50
N SER A 102 6.52 23.26 -8.00
CA SER A 102 7.85 23.34 -8.62
C SER A 102 8.98 22.94 -7.68
N THR A 103 8.85 23.21 -6.38
CA THR A 103 9.86 22.85 -5.36
C THR A 103 9.85 21.37 -5.00
N LEU A 104 8.76 20.66 -5.32
CA LEU A 104 8.60 19.24 -5.07
C LEU A 104 8.91 18.37 -6.30
N ALA A 105 9.09 18.97 -7.48
CA ALA A 105 9.36 18.22 -8.71
C ALA A 105 10.62 17.32 -8.62
N PRO A 106 11.78 17.77 -8.08
CA PRO A 106 12.94 16.90 -7.91
C PRO A 106 12.67 15.73 -6.96
N LEU A 107 11.93 15.98 -5.88
CA LEU A 107 11.57 14.98 -4.88
C LEU A 107 10.65 13.91 -5.47
N ARG A 108 9.65 14.33 -6.25
CA ARG A 108 8.77 13.44 -6.99
C ARG A 108 9.56 12.56 -7.97
N SER A 109 10.49 13.14 -8.73
CA SER A 109 11.32 12.36 -9.66
C SER A 109 12.18 11.32 -8.95
N ALA A 110 12.82 11.67 -7.83
CA ALA A 110 13.61 10.74 -7.04
C ALA A 110 12.77 9.58 -6.48
N LEU A 111 11.54 9.85 -6.03
CA LEU A 111 10.61 8.83 -5.56
C LEU A 111 10.12 7.90 -6.68
N ILE A 112 9.95 8.43 -7.91
CA ILE A 112 9.65 7.61 -9.11
C ILE A 112 10.84 6.70 -9.41
N GLU A 113 12.06 7.23 -9.42
CA GLU A 113 13.29 6.45 -9.68
C GLU A 113 13.48 5.35 -8.63
N LYS A 114 13.20 5.63 -7.35
CA LYS A 114 13.20 4.64 -6.27
C LYS A 114 12.05 3.63 -6.34
N GLY A 115 11.10 3.80 -7.26
CA GLY A 115 9.94 2.94 -7.40
C GLY A 115 8.95 3.01 -6.23
N MET A 116 8.89 4.14 -5.53
CA MET A 116 7.93 4.39 -4.45
C MET A 116 6.59 4.87 -4.98
N ILE A 117 6.62 5.66 -6.04
CA ILE A 117 5.44 6.24 -6.69
C ILE A 117 5.54 6.12 -8.21
N TYR A 118 4.41 6.25 -8.90
CA TYR A 118 4.33 6.34 -10.36
C TYR A 118 3.27 7.36 -10.78
N SER A 119 3.27 7.73 -12.07
CA SER A 119 2.35 8.71 -12.66
C SER A 119 1.35 8.00 -13.57
N PRO A 120 0.12 7.70 -13.13
CA PRO A 120 -0.87 7.02 -13.99
C PRO A 120 -1.38 7.93 -15.13
N ASN A 121 -1.54 9.22 -14.84
CA ASN A 121 -1.84 10.27 -15.83
C ASN A 121 -0.86 11.43 -15.67
N HIS A 122 -0.85 12.36 -16.63
CA HIS A 122 -0.08 13.60 -16.51
C HIS A 122 -0.54 14.40 -15.28
N GLY A 123 0.39 14.72 -14.38
CA GLY A 123 0.14 15.48 -13.15
C GLY A 123 -0.35 14.65 -11.95
N ASP A 124 -0.71 13.39 -12.16
CA ASP A 124 -1.15 12.47 -11.10
C ASP A 124 0.04 11.70 -10.50
N THR A 125 -0.12 11.26 -9.26
CA THR A 125 0.87 10.46 -8.53
C THR A 125 0.16 9.43 -7.67
N ALA A 126 0.55 8.17 -7.77
CA ALA A 126 0.04 7.07 -6.94
C ALA A 126 1.19 6.25 -6.35
N PHE A 127 0.95 5.57 -5.23
CA PHE A 127 1.92 4.62 -4.67
C PHE A 127 2.10 3.42 -5.59
N THR A 128 3.35 3.04 -5.83
CA THR A 128 3.66 1.80 -6.58
C THR A 128 3.40 0.56 -5.72
N VAL A 129 3.51 0.72 -4.40
CA VAL A 129 3.35 -0.35 -3.43
C VAL A 129 1.95 -0.26 -2.81
N PRO A 130 1.11 -1.30 -2.96
CA PRO A 130 -0.19 -1.37 -2.28
C PRO A 130 -0.08 -1.24 -0.77
N LEU A 131 -1.08 -0.62 -0.14
CA LEU A 131 -1.19 -0.40 1.32
C LEU A 131 -0.06 0.44 1.93
N PHE A 132 0.82 1.02 1.10
CA PHE A 132 1.93 1.82 1.60
C PHE A 132 1.46 3.13 2.23
N ASP A 133 0.30 3.65 1.82
CA ASP A 133 -0.36 4.79 2.47
C ASP A 133 -0.74 4.47 3.93
N GLU A 134 -1.32 3.30 4.17
CA GLU A 134 -1.63 2.84 5.52
C GLU A 134 -0.38 2.62 6.36
N PHE A 135 0.66 2.01 5.78
CA PHE A 135 1.95 1.87 6.42
C PHE A 135 2.54 3.24 6.81
N MET A 136 2.48 4.23 5.92
CA MET A 136 2.95 5.59 6.22
C MET A 136 2.20 6.22 7.40
N ARG A 137 0.87 6.01 7.49
CA ARG A 137 0.07 6.48 8.63
C ARG A 137 0.44 5.80 9.95
N ARG A 138 0.79 4.51 9.92
CA ARG A 138 1.24 3.75 11.10
C ARG A 138 2.63 4.18 11.57
N ILE A 139 3.59 4.32 10.65
CA ILE A 139 5.00 4.58 10.99
C ILE A 139 5.32 6.06 11.23
N MET A 140 4.52 6.97 10.69
CA MET A 140 4.58 8.41 10.93
C MET A 140 3.21 8.90 11.47
N PRO A 141 2.86 8.54 12.71
CA PRO A 141 1.57 8.86 13.30
C PRO A 141 1.42 10.35 13.61
N GLY A 142 0.17 10.78 13.77
CA GLY A 142 -0.16 12.17 14.11
C GLY A 142 0.20 13.17 13.02
N ASP A 143 0.49 14.39 13.45
CA ASP A 143 0.71 15.57 12.60
C ASP A 143 2.14 16.14 12.69
N ASP A 144 3.00 15.56 13.53
CA ASP A 144 4.37 16.04 13.77
C ASP A 144 5.22 16.05 12.49
N TRP A 145 4.91 15.18 11.53
CA TRP A 145 5.56 15.14 10.23
C TRP A 145 5.36 16.43 9.40
N ARG A 146 4.30 17.21 9.69
CA ARG A 146 4.07 18.53 9.08
C ARG A 146 4.99 19.60 9.66
N MET A 147 5.53 19.38 10.86
CA MET A 147 6.47 20.30 11.50
C MET A 147 7.88 20.09 10.96
N GLY A 148 8.53 21.18 10.51
CA GLY A 148 9.92 21.19 10.04
C GLY A 148 10.10 21.54 8.57
#